data_AF-A0A0A1TKZ2-F1
#
_entry.id   AF-A0A0A1TKZ2-F1
#
_cell.length_a   1.000
_cell.length_b   1.000
_cell.length_c   1.000
_cell.angle_alpha   90.00
_cell.angle_beta   90.00
_cell.angle_gamma   90.00
#
_symmetry.space_group_name_H-M   'P 1'
#
loop_
_entity.id
_entity.type
_entity.pdbx_description
1 polymer ?
#
loop_
_entity_poly.entity_id
_entity_poly.type
_entity_poly.pdbx_seq_one_letter_code
_entity_poly.pdbx_strand_id
1 'polypeptide(L)'
;MTTRRQLKSKGTSRFSKRDRGKKHEKRQARVDALSKALVGEDTCNTFADNCEATWPAWLSLLREATIPNGISSSDPQIIVAFKAVDKVILGKNESYLLRRLAYIQLMRIFSSVEAIIRSERENGSEKRLPGHRDSSAAMRLYASAQDGSSSPSKSTCELKERKRTGRSWLELAGESPPIALMYSKAAELAVKDFKRADRQTMSLLAALIHNACPRRIVEAAAYLTSSIEWAVVTNQALHLPEVAKEIRNYYVTGLPSSS
;
A
#
# COMPACT_ATOMS: atom_id res chain seq x y z
N MET A 1 -14.90 -28.18 -68.60
CA MET A 1 -15.64 -27.40 -67.58
C MET A 1 -15.25 -27.91 -66.20
N THR A 2 -15.11 -26.98 -65.26
CA THR A 2 -14.11 -26.98 -64.17
C THR A 2 -14.60 -27.70 -62.91
N THR A 3 -13.76 -28.58 -62.34
CA THR A 3 -13.91 -29.06 -60.96
C THR A 3 -12.82 -28.39 -60.11
N ARG A 4 -13.17 -27.53 -59.14
CA ARG A 4 -12.20 -26.93 -58.21
C ARG A 4 -12.53 -27.33 -56.77
N ARG A 5 -11.69 -28.22 -56.24
CA ARG A 5 -11.65 -28.69 -54.85
C ARG A 5 -11.39 -27.54 -53.87
N GLN A 6 -12.11 -27.56 -52.76
CA GLN A 6 -11.79 -26.83 -51.54
C GLN A 6 -10.43 -27.27 -50.98
N LEU A 7 -9.60 -26.32 -50.55
CA LEU A 7 -8.50 -26.57 -49.61
C LEU A 7 -8.67 -25.67 -48.39
N LYS A 8 -8.94 -26.35 -47.26
CA LYS A 8 -9.05 -25.80 -45.91
C LYS A 8 -7.70 -25.25 -45.43
N SER A 9 -7.66 -23.96 -45.12
CA SER A 9 -6.65 -23.32 -44.28
C SER A 9 -6.84 -23.77 -42.82
N LYS A 10 -5.99 -24.70 -42.34
CA LYS A 10 -5.95 -25.16 -40.93
C LYS A 10 -4.58 -24.96 -40.25
N GLY A 11 -3.69 -24.16 -40.85
CA GLY A 11 -2.27 -24.09 -40.45
C GLY A 11 -1.87 -23.03 -39.41
N THR A 12 -2.63 -21.95 -39.22
CA THR A 12 -2.16 -20.76 -38.47
C THR A 12 -2.56 -20.73 -36.99
N SER A 13 -3.44 -21.63 -36.54
CA SER A 13 -4.00 -21.62 -35.18
C SER A 13 -3.10 -22.24 -34.10
N ARG A 14 -2.27 -23.24 -34.45
CA ARG A 14 -1.44 -23.98 -33.45
C ARG A 14 -0.18 -23.22 -33.02
N PHE A 15 0.45 -22.47 -33.92
CA PHE A 15 1.64 -21.68 -33.59
C PHE A 15 1.34 -20.52 -32.62
N SER A 16 0.22 -19.80 -32.83
CA SER A 16 -0.15 -18.68 -31.95
C SER A 16 -0.60 -19.13 -30.54
N LYS A 17 -1.11 -20.35 -30.38
CA LYS A 17 -1.44 -20.91 -29.05
C LYS A 17 -0.19 -21.32 -28.28
N ARG A 18 0.80 -21.92 -28.97
CA ARG A 18 2.05 -22.38 -28.35
C ARG A 18 2.92 -21.21 -27.87
N ASP A 19 2.98 -20.11 -28.62
CA ASP A 19 3.69 -18.89 -28.19
C ASP A 19 2.98 -18.17 -27.05
N ARG A 20 1.64 -18.15 -27.04
CA ARG A 20 0.86 -17.61 -25.92
C ARG A 20 1.05 -18.42 -24.63
N GLY A 21 1.11 -19.76 -24.73
CA GLY A 21 1.42 -20.65 -23.61
C GLY A 21 2.82 -20.40 -23.03
N LYS A 22 3.85 -20.37 -23.89
CA LYS A 22 5.24 -20.08 -23.47
C LYS A 22 5.40 -18.70 -22.84
N LYS A 23 4.67 -17.69 -23.33
CA LYS A 23 4.68 -16.33 -22.76
C LYS A 23 4.02 -16.30 -21.38
N HIS A 24 2.93 -17.05 -21.19
CA HIS A 24 2.26 -17.16 -19.90
C HIS A 24 3.12 -17.87 -18.86
N GLU A 25 3.77 -18.97 -19.24
CA GLU A 25 4.66 -19.76 -18.37
C GLU A 25 5.86 -18.94 -17.90
N LYS A 26 6.52 -18.19 -18.79
CA LYS A 26 7.60 -17.26 -18.43
C LYS A 26 7.14 -16.16 -17.48
N ARG A 27 5.92 -15.64 -17.66
CA ARG A 27 5.34 -14.63 -16.76
C ARG A 27 5.10 -15.24 -15.37
N GLN A 28 4.57 -16.46 -15.31
CA GLN A 28 4.31 -17.15 -14.05
C GLN A 28 5.60 -17.42 -13.27
N ALA A 29 6.61 -18.01 -13.92
CA ALA A 29 7.91 -18.26 -13.28
C ALA A 29 8.57 -16.98 -12.74
N ARG A 30 8.42 -15.85 -13.45
CA ARG A 30 8.90 -14.54 -12.97
C ARG A 30 8.13 -14.07 -11.74
N VAL A 31 6.82 -14.25 -11.72
CA VAL A 31 5.97 -13.89 -10.56
C VAL A 31 6.32 -14.75 -9.35
N ASP A 32 6.51 -16.05 -9.53
CA ASP A 32 6.86 -16.96 -8.43
C ASP A 32 8.25 -16.65 -7.84
N ALA A 33 9.24 -16.38 -8.70
CA ALA A 33 10.58 -15.99 -8.26
C ALA A 33 10.57 -14.65 -7.50
N LEU A 34 9.80 -13.67 -8.00
CA LEU A 34 9.63 -12.39 -7.32
C LEU A 34 8.90 -12.57 -5.98
N SER A 35 7.85 -13.37 -5.92
CA SER A 35 7.11 -13.65 -4.69
C SER A 35 8.02 -14.19 -3.59
N LYS A 36 8.88 -15.18 -3.91
CA LYS A 36 9.84 -15.73 -2.95
C LYS A 36 10.85 -14.68 -2.47
N ALA A 37 11.40 -13.89 -3.39
CA ALA A 37 12.33 -12.83 -3.05
C ALA A 37 11.71 -11.74 -2.16
N LEU A 38 10.42 -11.48 -2.34
CA LEU A 38 9.68 -10.44 -1.60
C LEU A 38 9.38 -10.83 -0.15
N VAL A 39 9.19 -12.11 0.16
CA VAL A 39 8.64 -12.54 1.46
C VAL A 39 9.72 -13.19 2.36
N GLY A 40 10.84 -13.64 1.78
CA GLY A 40 11.93 -14.28 2.52
C GLY A 40 11.57 -15.68 3.06
N GLU A 41 12.54 -16.37 3.66
CA GLU A 41 12.35 -17.75 4.16
C GLU A 41 11.71 -17.80 5.56
N ASP A 42 12.00 -16.84 6.45
CA ASP A 42 11.45 -16.77 7.81
C ASP A 42 10.52 -15.56 8.01
N THR A 43 9.40 -15.59 7.28
CA THR A 43 8.45 -14.48 7.22
C THR A 43 7.81 -14.15 8.57
N CYS A 44 7.58 -15.15 9.42
CA CYS A 44 6.84 -14.95 10.67
C CYS A 44 7.70 -14.27 11.73
N ASN A 45 8.94 -14.72 11.94
CA ASN A 45 9.84 -14.05 12.86
C ASN A 45 10.23 -12.66 12.35
N THR A 46 10.50 -12.55 11.04
CA THR A 46 10.77 -11.25 10.39
C THR A 46 9.61 -10.27 10.59
N PHE A 47 8.37 -10.72 10.42
CA PHE A 47 7.18 -9.90 10.63
C PHE A 47 7.08 -9.45 12.10
N ALA A 48 7.23 -10.37 13.06
CA ALA A 48 7.15 -10.06 14.48
C ALA A 48 8.21 -9.02 14.90
N ASP A 49 9.47 -9.24 14.53
CA ASP A 49 10.58 -8.32 14.84
C ASP A 49 10.37 -6.95 14.18
N ASN A 50 9.91 -6.92 12.92
CA ASN A 50 9.63 -5.66 12.23
C ASN A 50 8.45 -4.90 12.84
N CYS A 51 7.40 -5.61 13.29
CA CYS A 51 6.28 -5.02 14.01
C CYS A 51 6.76 -4.38 15.31
N GLU A 52 7.50 -5.13 16.14
CA GLU A 52 8.02 -4.65 17.42
C GLU A 52 8.89 -3.40 17.27
N ALA A 53 9.75 -3.38 16.26
CA ALA A 53 10.63 -2.25 15.99
C ALA A 53 9.91 -1.02 15.41
N THR A 54 8.78 -1.19 14.72
CA THR A 54 8.18 -0.12 13.90
C THR A 54 6.93 0.50 14.54
N TRP A 55 6.17 -0.26 15.33
CA TRP A 55 4.86 0.19 15.82
C TRP A 55 4.90 1.52 16.62
N PRO A 56 5.91 1.85 17.45
CA PRO A 56 5.86 3.10 18.23
C PRO A 56 5.93 4.32 17.32
N ALA A 57 6.83 4.26 16.34
CA ALA A 57 6.96 5.31 15.34
C ALA A 57 5.73 5.37 14.42
N TRP A 58 5.11 4.23 14.13
CA TRP A 58 3.88 4.20 13.35
C TRP A 58 2.69 4.81 14.10
N LEU A 59 2.51 4.51 15.39
CA LEU A 59 1.50 5.12 16.24
C LEU A 59 1.66 6.66 16.28
N SER A 60 2.89 7.14 16.50
CA SER A 60 3.19 8.58 16.48
C SER A 60 2.86 9.21 15.14
N LEU A 61 3.21 8.56 14.03
CA LEU A 61 2.83 9.02 12.70
C LEU A 61 1.30 9.10 12.54
N LEU A 62 0.55 8.08 12.96
CA LEU A 62 -0.90 8.07 12.81
C LEU A 62 -1.58 9.13 13.66
N ARG A 63 -1.06 9.48 14.84
CA ARG A 63 -1.58 10.60 15.64
C ARG A 63 -1.49 11.94 14.90
N GLU A 64 -0.44 12.15 14.11
CA GLU A 64 -0.28 13.39 13.33
C GLU A 64 -0.98 13.33 11.96
N ALA A 65 -1.17 12.13 11.40
CA ALA A 65 -1.57 11.92 10.02
C ALA A 65 -3.00 11.39 9.83
N THR A 66 -3.75 11.18 10.91
CA THR A 66 -5.16 10.76 10.83
C THR A 66 -6.06 11.97 10.65
N ILE A 67 -6.87 11.94 9.59
CA ILE A 67 -7.88 12.98 9.33
C ILE A 67 -9.10 12.69 10.19
N PRO A 68 -9.55 13.64 11.04
CA PRO A 68 -10.78 13.48 11.81
C PRO A 68 -12.02 13.43 10.92
N ASN A 69 -13.06 12.78 11.43
CA ASN A 69 -14.36 12.74 10.77
C ASN A 69 -15.04 14.11 10.83
N GLY A 70 -15.80 14.45 9.78
CA GLY A 70 -16.64 15.66 9.75
C GLY A 70 -15.92 16.96 9.41
N ILE A 71 -14.63 16.92 9.05
CA ILE A 71 -13.91 18.10 8.59
C ILE A 71 -14.19 18.41 7.11
N SER A 72 -13.98 19.67 6.70
CA SER A 72 -14.08 20.09 5.31
C SER A 72 -12.76 19.90 4.55
N SER A 73 -12.80 19.92 3.21
CA SER A 73 -11.60 19.82 2.36
C SER A 73 -10.66 21.02 2.49
N SER A 74 -11.14 22.12 3.08
CA SER A 74 -10.37 23.34 3.37
C SER A 74 -9.74 23.32 4.76
N ASP A 75 -10.00 22.29 5.58
CA ASP A 75 -9.47 22.20 6.93
C ASP A 75 -7.93 22.11 6.93
N PRO A 76 -7.22 22.97 7.69
CA PRO A 76 -5.75 22.96 7.77
C PRO A 76 -5.15 21.61 8.20
N GLN A 77 -5.89 20.78 8.93
CA GLN A 77 -5.43 19.46 9.37
C GLN A 77 -5.09 18.53 8.20
N ILE A 78 -5.74 18.68 7.04
CA ILE A 78 -5.40 17.91 5.84
C ILE A 78 -3.96 18.22 5.40
N ILE A 79 -3.57 19.49 5.45
CA ILE A 79 -2.21 19.94 5.11
C ILE A 79 -1.20 19.42 6.13
N VAL A 80 -1.54 19.45 7.42
CA VAL A 80 -0.70 18.90 8.51
C VAL A 80 -0.47 17.41 8.31
N ALA A 81 -1.52 16.64 8.03
CA ALA A 81 -1.43 15.20 7.82
C ALA A 81 -0.54 14.84 6.64
N PHE A 82 -0.67 15.54 5.50
CA PHE A 82 0.23 15.35 4.36
C PHE A 82 1.68 15.66 4.70
N LYS A 83 1.95 16.74 5.45
CA LYS A 83 3.31 17.11 5.87
C LYS A 83 3.93 16.08 6.81
N ALA A 84 3.17 15.56 7.77
CA ALA A 84 3.63 14.54 8.72
C ALA A 84 4.09 13.27 7.98
N VAL A 85 3.30 12.80 7.02
CA VAL A 85 3.66 11.65 6.20
C VAL A 85 4.87 11.94 5.29
N ASP A 86 4.92 13.10 4.66
CA ASP A 86 6.04 13.45 3.77
C ASP A 86 7.36 13.59 4.52
N LYS A 87 7.33 14.06 5.77
CA LYS A 87 8.50 14.12 6.66
C LYS A 87 9.12 12.73 6.83
N VAL A 88 8.30 11.71 7.02
CA VAL A 88 8.77 10.32 7.15
C VAL A 88 9.28 9.78 5.80
N ILE A 89 8.52 9.97 4.72
CA ILE A 89 8.88 9.49 3.37
C ILE A 89 10.25 10.03 2.92
N LEU A 90 10.50 11.31 3.21
CA LEU A 90 11.70 12.03 2.77
C LEU A 90 12.83 12.03 3.81
N GLY A 91 12.54 11.62 5.05
CA GLY A 91 13.51 11.56 6.13
C GLY A 91 14.64 10.61 5.81
N LYS A 92 15.88 11.10 5.80
CA LYS A 92 17.08 10.28 5.49
C LYS A 92 17.32 9.20 6.54
N ASN A 93 17.02 9.51 7.81
CA ASN A 93 17.30 8.65 8.96
C ASN A 93 16.13 7.70 9.29
N GLU A 94 15.00 7.83 8.60
CA GLU A 94 13.82 7.00 8.89
C GLU A 94 14.01 5.59 8.35
N SER A 95 13.62 4.60 9.16
CA SER A 95 13.64 3.19 8.74
C SER A 95 12.80 2.98 7.47
N TYR A 96 13.27 2.14 6.57
CA TYR A 96 12.52 1.80 5.36
C TYR A 96 11.16 1.17 5.70
N LEU A 97 11.06 0.44 6.82
CA LEU A 97 9.82 -0.15 7.31
C LEU A 97 8.77 0.92 7.62
N LEU A 98 9.15 1.97 8.35
CA LEU A 98 8.27 3.09 8.66
C LEU A 98 7.87 3.85 7.39
N ARG A 99 8.79 3.98 6.42
CA ARG A 99 8.47 4.61 5.12
C ARG A 99 7.39 3.84 4.36
N ARG A 100 7.32 2.51 4.44
CA ARG A 100 6.23 1.72 3.84
C ARG A 100 4.89 2.11 4.44
N LEU A 101 4.82 2.16 5.76
CA LEU A 101 3.61 2.53 6.49
C LEU A 101 3.21 3.98 6.19
N ALA A 102 4.19 4.89 6.05
CA ALA A 102 3.93 6.26 5.63
C ALA A 102 3.36 6.35 4.21
N TYR A 103 3.89 5.57 3.26
CA TYR A 103 3.33 5.47 1.91
C TYR A 103 1.89 4.93 1.89
N ILE A 104 1.58 3.97 2.76
CA ILE A 104 0.22 3.45 2.94
C ILE A 104 -0.70 4.52 3.54
N GLN A 105 -0.22 5.21 4.58
CA GLN A 105 -0.96 6.31 5.20
C GLN A 105 -1.21 7.47 4.24
N LEU A 106 -0.25 7.79 3.36
CA LEU A 106 -0.44 8.77 2.28
C LEU A 106 -1.65 8.42 1.43
N MET A 107 -1.82 7.14 1.09
CA MET A 107 -2.96 6.69 0.29
C MET A 107 -4.28 6.68 1.05
N ARG A 108 -4.24 6.40 2.36
CA ARG A 108 -5.42 6.53 3.24
C ARG A 108 -5.87 7.99 3.32
N ILE A 109 -4.94 8.93 3.52
CA ILE A 109 -5.22 10.38 3.47
C ILE A 109 -5.83 10.76 2.14
N PHE A 110 -5.24 10.35 1.00
CA PHE A 110 -5.83 10.62 -0.32
C PHE A 110 -7.26 10.11 -0.43
N SER A 111 -7.54 8.90 0.07
CA SER A 111 -8.87 8.30 0.00
C SER A 111 -9.89 9.09 0.85
N SER A 112 -9.51 9.49 2.06
CA SER A 112 -10.35 10.32 2.93
C SER A 112 -10.62 11.70 2.32
N VAL A 113 -9.60 12.38 1.81
CA VAL A 113 -9.74 13.69 1.17
C VAL A 113 -10.61 13.59 -0.10
N GLU A 114 -10.40 12.57 -0.93
CA GLU A 114 -11.24 12.34 -2.12
C GLU A 114 -12.70 12.07 -1.74
N ALA A 115 -12.97 11.41 -0.60
CA ALA A 115 -14.32 11.20 -0.08
C ALA A 115 -14.96 12.48 0.50
N ILE A 116 -14.20 13.28 1.25
CA ILE A 116 -14.66 14.58 1.78
C ILE A 116 -15.07 15.51 0.63
N ILE A 117 -14.19 15.67 -0.37
CA ILE A 117 -14.44 16.51 -1.55
C ILE A 117 -15.69 16.02 -2.32
N ARG A 118 -15.87 14.70 -2.43
CA ARG A 118 -17.05 14.13 -3.06
C ARG A 118 -18.33 14.49 -2.30
N SER A 119 -18.32 14.31 -0.98
CA SER A 119 -19.46 14.65 -0.11
C SER A 119 -19.82 16.13 -0.18
N GLU A 120 -18.83 17.02 -0.15
CA GLU A 120 -19.05 18.48 -0.29
C GLU A 120 -19.70 18.85 -1.63
N ARG A 121 -19.32 18.17 -2.71
CA ARG A 121 -19.91 18.38 -4.04
C ARG A 121 -21.32 17.86 -4.13
N GLU A 122 -21.58 16.67 -3.57
CA GLU A 122 -22.90 16.05 -3.52
C GLU A 122 -23.89 16.92 -2.72
N ASN A 123 -23.40 17.59 -1.67
CA ASN A 123 -24.20 18.50 -0.84
C ASN A 123 -24.32 19.93 -1.40
N GLY A 124 -23.75 20.20 -2.59
CA GLY A 124 -23.83 21.50 -3.25
C GLY A 124 -22.91 22.59 -2.67
N SER A 125 -22.04 22.25 -1.73
CA SER A 125 -21.05 23.16 -1.12
C SER A 125 -19.93 23.54 -2.10
N GLU A 126 -19.66 22.70 -3.11
CA GLU A 126 -18.73 23.01 -4.21
C GLU A 126 -19.39 22.84 -5.59
N LYS A 127 -19.23 23.84 -6.47
CA LYS A 127 -19.66 23.73 -7.87
C LYS A 127 -18.72 22.82 -8.67
N ARG A 128 -19.30 21.89 -9.43
CA ARG A 128 -18.56 20.99 -10.34
C ARG A 128 -17.96 21.78 -11.50
N LEU A 129 -16.65 22.00 -11.49
CA LEU A 129 -15.93 22.50 -12.65
C LEU A 129 -15.68 21.36 -13.66
N PRO A 130 -15.97 21.54 -14.96
CA PRO A 130 -15.64 20.57 -15.99
C PRO A 130 -14.15 20.19 -15.95
N GLY A 131 -13.85 18.90 -15.95
CA GLY A 131 -12.46 18.38 -15.88
C GLY A 131 -11.87 18.23 -14.48
N HIS A 132 -12.55 18.69 -13.42
CA HIS A 132 -12.00 18.71 -12.06
C HIS A 132 -12.45 17.51 -11.21
N ARG A 133 -11.76 16.37 -11.35
CA ARG A 133 -12.03 15.13 -10.58
C ARG A 133 -11.56 15.25 -9.12
N ASP A 134 -12.18 14.48 -8.21
CA ASP A 134 -11.84 14.46 -6.78
C ASP A 134 -10.32 14.21 -6.58
N SER A 135 -9.75 13.24 -7.29
CA SER A 135 -8.31 12.96 -7.25
C SER A 135 -7.44 14.13 -7.73
N SER A 136 -7.92 15.00 -8.62
CA SER A 136 -7.16 16.17 -9.07
C SER A 136 -7.16 17.26 -7.99
N ALA A 137 -8.29 17.44 -7.31
CA ALA A 137 -8.39 18.37 -6.18
C ALA A 137 -7.56 17.89 -4.96
N ALA A 138 -7.63 16.60 -4.62
CA ALA A 138 -6.78 16.03 -3.57
C ALA A 138 -5.28 16.14 -3.90
N MET A 139 -4.88 15.97 -5.17
CA MET A 139 -3.48 16.18 -5.59
C MET A 139 -3.03 17.63 -5.45
N ARG A 140 -3.93 18.61 -5.69
CA ARG A 140 -3.63 20.02 -5.43
C ARG A 140 -3.41 20.31 -3.95
N LEU A 141 -4.25 19.76 -3.07
CA LEU A 141 -4.07 19.89 -1.61
C LEU A 141 -2.75 19.26 -1.14
N TYR A 142 -2.40 18.10 -1.72
CA TYR A 142 -1.10 17.50 -1.44
C TYR A 142 0.06 18.38 -1.93
N ALA A 143 -0.06 18.99 -3.11
CA ALA A 143 0.94 19.91 -3.64
C ALA A 143 1.08 21.17 -2.78
N SER A 144 -0.03 21.79 -2.36
CA SER A 144 0.02 22.98 -1.50
C SER A 144 0.64 22.69 -0.13
N ALA A 145 0.49 21.46 0.37
CA ALA A 145 1.20 21.04 1.58
C ALA A 145 2.74 21.03 1.42
N GLN A 146 3.25 21.04 0.18
CA GLN A 146 4.69 21.05 -0.12
C GLN A 146 5.28 22.43 -0.43
N ASP A 147 4.44 23.42 -0.77
CA ASP A 147 4.85 24.75 -1.24
C ASP A 147 5.61 25.59 -0.20
N GLY A 148 5.58 25.20 1.08
CA GLY A 148 6.35 25.83 2.17
C GLY A 148 7.62 25.09 2.61
N SER A 149 7.99 23.99 1.93
CA SER A 149 9.23 23.28 2.22
C SER A 149 10.40 23.96 1.50
N SER A 150 11.54 24.15 2.18
CA SER A 150 12.75 24.83 1.69
C SER A 150 13.47 24.14 0.51
N SER A 151 12.78 23.24 -0.22
CA SER A 151 13.27 22.56 -1.41
C SER A 151 12.54 23.12 -2.65
N PRO A 152 13.18 23.99 -3.46
CA PRO A 152 12.49 24.84 -4.45
C PRO A 152 11.95 24.14 -5.71
N SER A 153 11.77 22.82 -5.74
CA SER A 153 11.19 22.14 -6.90
C SER A 153 10.79 20.69 -6.61
N LYS A 154 9.84 20.44 -5.70
CA LYS A 154 9.14 19.15 -5.76
C LYS A 154 8.26 19.16 -7.02
N SER A 155 8.84 18.74 -8.14
CA SER A 155 8.14 18.73 -9.42
C SER A 155 6.83 17.96 -9.29
N THR A 156 5.79 18.37 -10.03
CA THR A 156 4.54 17.60 -10.11
C THR A 156 4.77 16.12 -10.45
N CYS A 157 5.88 15.80 -11.11
CA CYS A 157 6.31 14.44 -11.37
C CYS A 157 6.62 13.67 -10.08
N GLU A 158 7.39 14.25 -9.14
CA GLU A 158 7.74 13.59 -7.88
C GLU A 158 6.52 13.29 -7.01
N LEU A 159 5.57 14.22 -6.91
CA LEU A 159 4.35 14.01 -6.13
C LEU A 159 3.50 12.87 -6.72
N LYS A 160 3.43 12.80 -8.07
CA LYS A 160 2.79 11.68 -8.77
C LYS A 160 3.53 10.37 -8.50
N GLU A 161 4.86 10.37 -8.49
CA GLU A 161 5.67 9.19 -8.18
C GLU A 161 5.49 8.69 -6.75
N ARG A 162 5.34 9.61 -5.77
CA ARG A 162 5.01 9.24 -4.39
C ARG A 162 3.64 8.62 -4.30
N LYS A 163 2.61 9.21 -4.94
CA LYS A 163 1.27 8.62 -5.01
C LYS A 163 1.29 7.23 -5.69
N ARG A 164 2.08 7.03 -6.74
CA ARG A 164 2.26 5.71 -7.39
C ARG A 164 2.90 4.69 -6.45
N THR A 165 3.99 5.07 -5.79
CA THR A 165 4.69 4.24 -4.80
C THR A 165 3.76 3.86 -3.65
N GLY A 166 2.98 4.82 -3.16
CA GLY A 166 1.94 4.61 -2.15
C GLY A 166 0.90 3.58 -2.57
N ARG A 167 0.39 3.66 -3.81
CA ARG A 167 -0.57 2.68 -4.33
C ARG A 167 0.00 1.27 -4.37
N SER A 168 1.25 1.11 -4.81
CA SER A 168 1.90 -0.20 -4.85
C SER A 168 2.03 -0.79 -3.44
N TRP A 169 2.43 0.02 -2.45
CA TRP A 169 2.50 -0.44 -1.06
C TRP A 169 1.13 -0.74 -0.46
N LEU A 170 0.11 0.07 -0.75
CA LEU A 170 -1.25 -0.19 -0.31
C LEU A 170 -1.78 -1.50 -0.91
N GLU A 171 -1.52 -1.76 -2.19
CA GLU A 171 -1.91 -3.01 -2.86
C GLU A 171 -1.20 -4.22 -2.25
N LEU A 172 0.10 -4.12 -1.95
CA LEU A 172 0.86 -5.18 -1.27
C LEU A 172 0.42 -5.40 0.19
N ALA A 173 -0.03 -4.36 0.89
CA ALA A 173 -0.50 -4.47 2.27
C ALA A 173 -1.93 -5.01 2.37
N GLY A 174 -2.77 -4.76 1.36
CA GLY A 174 -4.20 -5.05 1.40
C GLY A 174 -4.90 -4.29 2.53
N GLU A 175 -5.71 -5.00 3.30
CA GLU A 175 -6.58 -4.39 4.33
C GLU A 175 -5.81 -3.94 5.57
N SER A 176 -4.68 -4.57 5.89
CA SER A 176 -3.91 -4.31 7.11
C SER A 176 -2.51 -3.76 6.79
N PRO A 177 -2.20 -2.48 7.07
CA PRO A 177 -0.89 -1.89 6.81
C PRO A 177 0.32 -2.68 7.33
N PRO A 178 0.27 -3.33 8.51
CA PRO A 178 1.38 -4.12 9.02
C PRO A 178 1.80 -5.28 8.10
N ILE A 179 0.94 -5.78 7.22
CA ILE A 179 1.32 -6.78 6.20
C ILE A 179 2.52 -6.30 5.37
N ALA A 180 2.66 -4.98 5.16
CA ALA A 180 3.82 -4.42 4.48
C ALA A 180 5.17 -4.68 5.19
N LEU A 181 5.15 -5.02 6.48
CA LEU A 181 6.32 -5.30 7.30
C LEU A 181 6.84 -6.72 7.14
N MET A 182 6.04 -7.65 6.61
CA MET A 182 6.51 -9.02 6.34
C MET A 182 7.45 -9.09 5.12
N TYR A 183 7.39 -8.08 4.25
CA TYR A 183 8.20 -8.07 3.03
C TYR A 183 9.68 -7.80 3.33
N SER A 184 10.56 -8.49 2.62
CA SER A 184 12.00 -8.25 2.64
C SER A 184 12.35 -6.88 2.08
N LYS A 185 13.60 -6.46 2.27
CA LYS A 185 14.14 -5.22 1.67
C LYS A 185 14.13 -5.26 0.13
N ALA A 186 14.10 -6.44 -0.50
CA ALA A 186 14.02 -6.56 -1.96
C ALA A 186 12.72 -5.95 -2.51
N ALA A 187 11.66 -5.89 -1.70
CA ALA A 187 10.41 -5.22 -2.05
C ALA A 187 10.57 -3.74 -2.34
N GLU A 188 11.56 -3.07 -1.75
CA GLU A 188 11.85 -1.66 -2.07
C GLU A 188 12.24 -1.47 -3.53
N LEU A 189 13.07 -2.38 -4.05
CA LEU A 189 13.50 -2.35 -5.44
C LEU A 189 12.35 -2.76 -6.35
N ALA A 190 11.62 -3.82 -5.98
CA ALA A 190 10.47 -4.26 -6.74
C ALA A 190 9.44 -3.13 -6.90
N VAL A 191 8.99 -2.49 -5.82
CA VAL A 191 8.05 -1.37 -5.89
C VAL A 191 8.60 -0.21 -6.72
N LYS A 192 9.91 0.05 -6.68
CA LYS A 192 10.57 1.06 -7.52
C LYS A 192 10.65 0.68 -9.00
N ASP A 193 10.93 -0.58 -9.31
CA ASP A 193 11.04 -1.04 -10.70
C ASP A 193 9.65 -1.22 -11.32
N PHE A 194 8.67 -1.63 -10.50
CA PHE A 194 7.26 -1.67 -10.85
C PHE A 194 6.65 -0.27 -11.01
N LYS A 195 7.36 0.82 -10.70
CA LYS A 195 6.96 2.18 -11.11
C LYS A 195 6.71 2.29 -12.62
N ARG A 196 7.34 1.42 -13.41
CA ARG A 196 7.21 1.35 -14.88
C ARG A 196 6.41 0.13 -15.37
N ALA A 197 5.97 -0.74 -14.47
CA ALA A 197 5.30 -1.99 -14.83
C ALA A 197 3.77 -1.90 -14.71
N ASP A 198 3.12 -2.77 -15.47
CA ASP A 198 1.67 -2.91 -15.52
C ASP A 198 1.07 -3.21 -14.14
N ARG A 199 0.11 -2.38 -13.70
CA ARG A 199 -0.69 -2.51 -12.47
C ARG A 199 -1.20 -3.93 -12.27
N GLN A 200 -1.55 -4.63 -13.35
CA GLN A 200 -2.03 -6.01 -13.28
C GLN A 200 -0.99 -6.97 -12.67
N THR A 201 0.30 -6.71 -12.88
CA THR A 201 1.37 -7.56 -12.34
C THR A 201 1.55 -7.36 -10.84
N MET A 202 1.44 -6.11 -10.36
CA MET A 202 1.42 -5.83 -8.92
C MET A 202 0.23 -6.49 -8.23
N SER A 203 -0.96 -6.37 -8.85
CA SER A 203 -2.18 -6.97 -8.34
C SER A 203 -2.11 -8.49 -8.24
N LEU A 204 -1.61 -9.15 -9.29
CA LEU A 204 -1.42 -10.60 -9.31
C LEU A 204 -0.41 -11.04 -8.23
N LEU A 205 0.68 -10.30 -8.06
CA LEU A 205 1.72 -10.60 -7.08
C LEU A 205 1.20 -10.42 -5.65
N ALA A 206 0.47 -9.34 -5.37
CA ALA A 206 -0.19 -9.11 -4.09
C ALA A 206 -1.17 -10.25 -3.79
N ALA A 207 -2.06 -10.60 -4.73
CA ALA A 207 -3.01 -11.68 -4.55
C ALA A 207 -2.33 -13.04 -4.28
N LEU A 208 -1.26 -13.36 -5.01
CA LEU A 208 -0.51 -14.60 -4.80
C LEU A 208 0.12 -14.65 -3.41
N ILE A 209 0.76 -13.55 -2.99
CA ILE A 209 1.40 -13.47 -1.68
C ILE A 209 0.37 -13.51 -0.56
N HIS A 210 -0.78 -12.85 -0.72
CA HIS A 210 -1.86 -12.84 0.26
C HIS A 210 -2.49 -14.22 0.43
N ASN A 211 -2.70 -14.94 -0.67
CA ASN A 211 -3.21 -16.32 -0.65
C ASN A 211 -2.22 -17.30 0.00
N ALA A 212 -0.92 -17.06 -0.13
CA ALA A 212 0.13 -17.85 0.50
C ALA A 212 0.49 -17.35 1.91
N CYS A 213 -0.07 -16.22 2.34
CA CYS A 213 0.26 -15.59 3.61
C CYS A 213 -0.24 -16.46 4.76
N PRO A 214 0.61 -16.80 5.75
CA PRO A 214 0.15 -17.49 6.94
C PRO A 214 -1.00 -16.73 7.60
N ARG A 215 -2.14 -17.40 7.82
CA ARG A 215 -3.35 -16.82 8.44
C ARG A 215 -3.04 -16.04 9.72
N ARG A 216 -2.11 -16.56 10.51
CA ARG A 216 -1.61 -15.92 11.73
C ARG A 216 -1.09 -14.50 11.46
N ILE A 217 -0.28 -14.27 10.41
CA ILE A 217 0.21 -12.92 10.08
C ILE A 217 -0.95 -11.97 9.79
N VAL A 218 -1.97 -12.45 9.06
CA VAL A 218 -3.17 -11.66 8.74
C VAL A 218 -3.92 -11.25 10.01
N GLU A 219 -4.14 -12.19 10.93
CA GLU A 219 -4.82 -11.93 12.20
C GLU A 219 -4.02 -10.96 13.09
N ALA A 220 -2.71 -11.14 13.24
CA ALA A 220 -1.85 -10.21 13.98
C ALA A 220 -1.82 -8.81 13.36
N ALA A 221 -1.74 -8.72 12.03
CA ALA A 221 -1.73 -7.44 11.33
C ALA A 221 -3.06 -6.69 11.53
N ALA A 222 -4.19 -7.41 11.47
CA ALA A 222 -5.51 -6.84 11.72
C ALA A 222 -5.63 -6.35 13.17
N TYR A 223 -5.27 -7.19 14.15
CA TYR A 223 -5.28 -6.83 15.57
C TYR A 223 -4.43 -5.59 15.85
N LEU A 224 -3.17 -5.57 15.37
CA LEU A 224 -2.29 -4.43 15.56
C LEU A 224 -2.85 -3.14 14.94
N THR A 225 -3.46 -3.26 13.75
CA THR A 225 -4.11 -2.13 13.07
C THR A 225 -5.25 -1.58 13.92
N SER A 226 -6.17 -2.43 14.37
CA SER A 226 -7.32 -2.01 15.18
C SER A 226 -6.90 -1.41 16.52
N SER A 227 -5.91 -2.00 17.19
CA SER A 227 -5.41 -1.51 18.48
C SER A 227 -4.77 -0.13 18.36
N ILE A 228 -3.93 0.09 17.33
CA ILE A 228 -3.29 1.39 17.10
C ILE A 228 -4.33 2.43 16.66
N GLU A 229 -5.23 2.10 15.73
CA GLU A 229 -6.29 3.02 15.30
C GLU A 229 -7.19 3.42 16.46
N TRP A 230 -7.56 2.47 17.34
CA TRP A 230 -8.32 2.77 18.54
C TRP A 230 -7.57 3.73 19.48
N ALA A 231 -6.28 3.51 19.72
CA ALA A 231 -5.47 4.39 20.55
C ALA A 231 -5.30 5.79 19.95
N VAL A 232 -5.27 5.91 18.61
CA VAL A 232 -5.26 7.21 17.91
C VAL A 232 -6.59 7.94 18.12
N VAL A 233 -7.72 7.26 17.90
CA VAL A 233 -9.06 7.84 18.01
C VAL A 233 -9.39 8.25 19.44
N THR A 234 -9.01 7.43 20.43
CA THR A 234 -9.31 7.68 21.85
C THR A 234 -8.24 8.54 22.54
N ASN A 235 -7.14 8.86 21.85
CA ASN A 235 -5.96 9.51 22.39
C ASN A 235 -5.40 8.83 23.66
N GLN A 236 -5.56 7.51 23.78
CA GLN A 236 -5.06 6.74 24.91
C GLN A 236 -3.65 6.22 24.68
N ALA A 237 -2.95 5.95 25.77
CA ALA A 237 -1.72 5.19 25.73
C ALA A 237 -2.05 3.72 25.47
N LEU A 238 -1.39 3.14 24.47
CA LEU A 238 -1.48 1.71 24.24
C LEU A 238 -0.58 1.01 25.30
N HIS A 239 -1.09 0.00 26.01
CA HIS A 239 -0.27 -0.82 26.92
C HIS A 239 0.29 -2.02 26.14
N LEU A 240 1.57 -1.92 25.77
CA LEU A 240 2.19 -2.71 24.68
C LEU A 240 3.01 -3.95 25.02
N PRO A 241 3.51 -4.16 26.25
CA PRO A 241 4.17 -5.41 26.59
C PRO A 241 3.26 -6.61 26.33
N GLU A 242 1.94 -6.45 26.44
CA GLU A 242 0.95 -7.49 26.16
C GLU A 242 0.78 -7.74 24.67
N VAL A 243 0.71 -6.73 23.81
CA VAL A 243 0.54 -6.89 22.35
C VAL A 243 1.77 -7.55 21.70
N ALA A 244 2.98 -7.11 22.06
CA ALA A 244 4.21 -7.73 21.55
C ALA A 244 4.42 -9.14 22.13
N LYS A 245 4.03 -9.36 23.39
CA LYS A 245 4.04 -10.69 24.03
C LYS A 245 2.92 -11.59 23.52
N GLU A 246 1.77 -11.09 23.08
CA GLU A 246 0.72 -11.86 22.39
C GLU A 246 1.18 -12.24 20.99
N ILE A 247 1.75 -11.29 20.24
CA ILE A 247 2.33 -11.55 18.91
C ILE A 247 3.52 -12.52 19.01
N ARG A 248 4.30 -12.54 20.10
CA ARG A 248 5.35 -13.56 20.29
C ARG A 248 4.81 -14.87 20.88
N ASN A 249 3.97 -14.86 21.91
CA ASN A 249 3.48 -16.06 22.60
C ASN A 249 2.50 -16.87 21.73
N TYR A 250 1.60 -16.20 21.01
CA TYR A 250 0.68 -16.89 20.12
C TYR A 250 1.40 -17.49 18.88
N TYR A 251 2.64 -17.06 18.59
CA TYR A 251 3.32 -17.35 17.31
C TYR A 251 4.63 -18.15 17.40
N VAL A 252 5.43 -17.98 18.46
CA VAL A 252 6.75 -18.61 18.60
C VAL A 252 6.66 -19.92 19.38
N THR A 253 5.82 -19.98 20.41
CA THR A 253 5.77 -21.14 21.32
C THR A 253 4.60 -22.09 21.04
N GLY A 254 3.58 -21.66 20.28
CA GLY A 254 2.40 -22.48 19.98
C GLY A 254 1.53 -22.80 21.22
N LEU A 255 1.76 -22.12 22.33
CA LEU A 255 1.00 -22.31 23.56
C LEU A 255 -0.10 -21.25 23.66
N PRO A 256 -1.37 -21.62 23.88
CA PRO A 256 -2.40 -20.65 24.16
C PRO A 256 -2.03 -19.90 25.45
N SER A 257 -2.28 -18.59 25.45
CA SER A 257 -2.17 -17.74 26.63
C SER A 257 -2.98 -18.37 27.75
N SER A 258 -2.33 -18.86 28.79
CA SER A 258 -3.00 -19.33 30.01
C SER A 258 -3.85 -18.18 30.54
N SER A 259 -5.16 -18.43 30.59
CA SER A 259 -6.17 -17.55 31.20
C SER A 259 -5.90 -17.34 32.68
#